data_AF-A0A7V0LQL2-F1
#
_entry.id   AF-A0A7V0LQL2-F1
#
_cell.length_a   1.000
_cell.length_b   1.000
_cell.length_c   1.000
_cell.angle_alpha   90.00
_cell.angle_beta   90.00
_cell.angle_gamma   90.00
#
_symmetry.space_group_name_H-M   'P 1'
#
loop_
_entity.id
_entity.type
_entity.pdbx_description
1 polymer ?
#
loop_
_entity_poly.entity_id
_entity_poly.type
_entity_poly.pdbx_seq_one_letter_code
_entity_poly.pdbx_strand_id
1 'polypeptide(L)'
;MSLAKAAKDYYLRKLGEISPGEDYYLRGGTATGMWRGNGATELGMEGTVTTEGLVRLFDGVHPGTGEQLGRSLRKDGVAAWDVTFSADKSVSLLWALGDPETR
;
A
#
# COMPACT_ATOMS: atom_id res chain seq x y z
N MET A 1 -1.25 14.87 7.10
CA MET A 1 -0.27 13.78 6.92
C MET A 1 -0.04 13.12 8.27
N SER A 2 -0.04 11.78 8.33
CA SER A 2 0.34 11.02 9.52
C SER A 2 1.44 10.01 9.20
N LEU A 3 2.23 9.68 10.22
CA LEU A 3 3.30 8.68 10.17
C LEU A 3 3.10 7.69 11.31
N ALA A 4 3.13 6.40 11.01
CA ALA A 4 3.03 5.33 12.00
C ALA A 4 3.95 4.16 11.65
N LYS A 5 4.29 3.33 12.65
CA LYS A 5 4.90 2.02 12.36
C LYS A 5 3.89 1.18 11.59
N ALA A 6 4.28 0.67 10.43
CA ALA A 6 3.42 -0.18 9.62
C ALA A 6 3.20 -1.53 10.33
N ALA A 7 1.94 -1.95 10.43
CA ALA A 7 1.56 -3.25 10.97
C ALA A 7 1.25 -4.22 9.82
N LYS A 8 2.03 -5.29 9.68
CA LYS A 8 1.90 -6.31 8.62
C LYS A 8 0.44 -6.79 8.49
N ASP A 9 -0.17 -7.19 9.60
CA ASP A 9 -1.53 -7.75 9.63
C ASP A 9 -2.62 -6.77 9.16
N TYR A 10 -2.45 -5.47 9.41
CA TYR A 10 -3.38 -4.45 8.92
C TYR A 10 -3.42 -4.43 7.40
N TYR A 11 -2.26 -4.48 6.74
CA TYR A 11 -2.18 -4.44 5.29
C TYR A 11 -2.58 -5.75 4.63
N LEU A 12 -2.25 -6.90 5.23
CA LEU A 12 -2.70 -8.20 4.72
C LEU A 12 -4.21 -8.33 4.79
N ARG A 13 -4.82 -7.87 5.89
CA ARG A 13 -6.26 -7.79 5.99
C ARG A 13 -6.84 -6.85 4.95
N LYS A 14 -6.26 -5.66 4.75
CA LYS A 14 -6.71 -4.72 3.71
C LYS A 14 -6.61 -5.30 2.30
N LEU A 15 -5.51 -5.97 1.94
CA LEU A 15 -5.37 -6.61 0.64
C LEU A 15 -6.34 -7.79 0.45
N GLY A 16 -6.67 -8.52 1.53
CA GLY A 16 -7.67 -9.60 1.50
C GLY A 16 -9.13 -9.11 1.52
N GLU A 17 -9.41 -7.96 2.13
CA GLU A 17 -10.74 -7.30 2.17
C GLU A 17 -11.03 -6.54 0.87
N ILE A 18 -10.02 -6.15 0.08
CA ILE A 18 -10.21 -5.59 -1.25
C ILE A 18 -10.59 -6.72 -2.22
N SER A 19 -11.85 -7.14 -2.14
CA SER A 19 -12.52 -7.88 -3.22
C SER A 19 -12.68 -6.95 -4.44
N PRO A 20 -12.75 -7.45 -5.70
CA PRO A 20 -12.86 -6.61 -6.91
C PRO A 20 -14.08 -5.67 -7.03
N GLY A 21 -14.81 -5.37 -5.96
CA GLY A 21 -16.07 -4.62 -6.04
C GLY A 21 -16.50 -3.83 -4.80
N GLU A 22 -15.73 -3.73 -3.73
CA GLU A 22 -16.17 -2.97 -2.55
C GLU A 22 -15.46 -1.61 -2.43
N ASP A 23 -16.25 -0.58 -2.76
CA ASP A 23 -15.99 0.87 -2.73
C ASP A 23 -15.06 1.29 -1.61
N TYR A 24 -14.14 2.21 -1.88
CA TYR A 24 -13.55 2.92 -0.75
C TYR A 24 -14.16 4.29 -0.49
N TYR A 25 -14.70 5.01 -1.49
CA TYR A 25 -15.58 6.14 -1.14
C TYR A 25 -16.85 6.38 -1.98
N LEU A 26 -17.01 6.15 -3.30
CA LEU A 26 -18.33 6.46 -3.96
C LEU A 26 -18.60 5.98 -5.42
N ARG A 27 -17.98 4.89 -5.89
CA ARG A 27 -18.28 4.09 -7.10
C ARG A 27 -16.97 3.56 -7.69
N GLY A 28 -16.71 2.27 -7.47
CA GLY A 28 -16.08 1.38 -8.44
C GLY A 28 -14.62 1.68 -8.78
N GLY A 29 -13.72 1.20 -7.94
CA GLY A 29 -12.30 1.08 -8.29
C GLY A 29 -11.53 0.41 -7.16
N THR A 30 -10.81 -0.67 -7.46
CA THR A 30 -9.89 -1.30 -6.51
C THR A 30 -8.77 -0.32 -6.21
N ALA A 31 -8.52 -0.03 -4.93
CA ALA A 31 -7.28 0.63 -4.54
C ALA A 31 -6.13 -0.39 -4.64
N THR A 32 -5.72 -0.67 -5.86
CA THR A 32 -4.61 -1.57 -6.16
C THR A 32 -3.31 -0.87 -5.75
N GLY A 33 -2.61 -1.40 -4.75
CA GLY A 33 -1.31 -0.87 -4.34
C GLY A 33 -0.32 -0.93 -5.50
N MET A 34 0.55 0.07 -5.62
CA MET A 34 1.58 0.11 -6.67
C MET A 34 2.97 0.32 -6.08
N TRP A 35 3.96 -0.37 -6.63
CA TRP A 35 5.36 -0.09 -6.34
C TRP A 35 5.75 1.29 -6.89
N ARG A 36 6.43 2.07 -6.05
CA ARG A 36 6.85 3.45 -6.34
C ARG A 36 8.18 3.76 -5.66
N GLY A 37 8.94 4.69 -6.25
CA GLY A 37 10.20 5.20 -5.72
C GLY A 37 11.44 4.56 -6.35
N ASN A 38 12.56 5.27 -6.32
CA ASN A 38 13.80 4.86 -6.99
C ASN A 38 14.31 3.50 -6.52
N GLY A 39 14.23 3.21 -5.21
CA GLY A 39 14.63 1.89 -4.69
C GLY A 39 13.77 0.75 -5.21
N ALA A 40 12.50 0.98 -5.53
CA ALA A 40 11.67 -0.02 -6.19
C ALA A 40 12.15 -0.26 -7.63
N THR A 41 12.43 0.81 -8.39
CA THR A 41 12.98 0.72 -9.75
C THR A 41 14.35 0.03 -9.78
N GLU A 42 15.27 0.39 -8.89
CA GLU A 42 16.60 -0.21 -8.79
C GLU A 42 16.55 -1.71 -8.47
N LEU A 43 15.53 -2.14 -7.72
CA LEU A 43 15.27 -3.55 -7.40
C LEU A 43 14.37 -4.23 -8.44
N GLY A 44 13.93 -3.54 -9.50
CA GLY A 44 13.01 -4.12 -10.50
C GLY A 44 11.62 -4.43 -9.96
N MET A 45 11.19 -3.77 -8.89
CA MET A 45 9.85 -3.84 -8.33
C MET A 45 8.94 -2.81 -9.00
N GLU A 46 8.07 -3.26 -9.90
CA GLU A 46 7.17 -2.40 -10.68
C GLU A 46 5.73 -2.90 -10.69
N GLY A 47 4.79 -2.01 -11.01
CA GLY A 47 3.39 -2.36 -11.17
C GLY A 47 2.66 -2.61 -9.84
N THR A 48 1.73 -3.57 -9.88
CA THR A 48 0.80 -3.87 -8.78
C THR A 48 1.49 -4.61 -7.64
N VAL A 49 1.21 -4.21 -6.40
CA VAL A 49 1.60 -4.92 -5.18
C VAL A 49 0.70 -6.13 -4.99
N THR A 50 1.29 -7.32 -4.89
CA THR A 50 0.59 -8.55 -4.49
C THR A 50 0.67 -8.75 -2.99
N THR A 51 -0.25 -9.53 -2.42
CA THR A 51 -0.23 -9.90 -1.00
C THR A 51 1.07 -10.60 -0.63
N GLU A 52 1.47 -11.60 -1.42
CA GLU A 52 2.71 -12.36 -1.21
C GLU A 52 3.94 -11.46 -1.32
N GLY A 53 3.95 -10.54 -2.28
CA GLY A 53 5.03 -9.58 -2.46
C GLY A 53 5.16 -8.65 -1.26
N LEU A 54 4.04 -8.14 -0.74
CA LEU A 54 4.04 -7.29 0.45
C LEU A 54 4.51 -8.07 1.70
N VAL A 55 4.03 -9.31 1.90
CA VAL A 55 4.50 -10.20 2.99
C VAL A 55 6.02 -10.35 2.94
N ARG A 56 6.57 -10.69 1.77
CA ARG A 56 8.02 -10.87 1.57
C ARG A 56 8.77 -9.62 1.95
N LEU A 57 8.30 -8.44 1.51
CA LEU A 57 8.97 -7.19 1.84
C LEU A 57 8.96 -6.89 3.35
N PHE A 58 7.86 -7.17 4.05
CA PHE A 58 7.80 -7.08 5.52
C PHE A 58 8.76 -8.03 6.24
N ASP A 59 9.15 -9.12 5.59
CA ASP A 59 10.15 -10.08 6.09
C ASP A 59 11.58 -9.75 5.60
N GLY A 60 11.76 -8.61 4.91
CA GLY A 60 13.04 -8.18 4.35
C GLY A 60 13.48 -9.01 3.15
N VAL A 61 12.53 -9.62 2.43
CA VAL A 61 12.77 -10.48 1.26
C VAL A 61 12.25 -9.81 0.00
N HIS A 62 12.99 -9.94 -1.09
CA HIS A 62 12.64 -9.38 -2.37
C HIS A 62 11.33 -10.01 -2.91
N PRO A 63 10.30 -9.22 -3.26
CA PRO A 63 9.00 -9.71 -3.72
C PRO A 63 9.06 -10.64 -4.94
N GLY A 64 9.85 -10.28 -5.96
CA GLY A 64 10.03 -11.05 -7.20
C GLY A 64 11.01 -12.22 -7.10
N THR A 65 12.27 -11.95 -6.73
CA THR A 65 13.36 -12.96 -6.73
C THR A 65 13.39 -13.86 -5.50
N GLY A 66 12.84 -13.42 -4.35
CA GLY A 66 12.94 -14.14 -3.08
C GLY A 66 14.29 -13.98 -2.37
N GLU A 67 15.19 -13.13 -2.86
CA GLU A 67 16.48 -12.87 -2.22
C GLU A 67 16.33 -12.02 -0.95
N GLN A 68 17.24 -12.18 0.02
CA GLN A 68 17.24 -11.36 1.22
C GLN A 68 17.70 -9.93 0.88
N LEU A 69 16.86 -8.94 1.21
CA LEU A 69 17.18 -7.52 1.14
C LEU A 69 17.96 -7.12 2.39
N GLY A 70 19.27 -7.35 2.36
CA GLY A 70 20.19 -6.97 3.43
C GLY A 70 20.10 -7.89 4.65
N ARG A 71 20.05 -7.31 5.86
CA ARG A 71 20.06 -8.08 7.11
C ARG A 71 18.64 -8.46 7.52
N SER A 72 18.49 -9.65 8.09
CA SER A 72 17.23 -10.07 8.71
C SER A 72 16.76 -9.05 9.73
N LEU A 73 15.45 -8.75 9.69
CA LEU A 73 14.82 -7.87 10.66
C LEU A 73 14.85 -8.50 12.05
N ARG A 74 15.14 -7.68 13.07
CA ARG A 74 15.01 -8.09 14.47
C ARG A 74 13.54 -8.18 14.85
N LYS A 75 13.22 -8.99 15.87
CA LYS A 75 11.84 -9.17 16.37
C LYS A 75 11.19 -7.84 16.82
N ASP A 76 11.99 -6.92 17.35
CA ASP A 76 11.59 -5.57 17.77
C ASP A 76 11.84 -4.50 16.69
N GLY A 77 12.38 -4.91 15.53
CA GLY A 77 12.71 -4.03 14.42
C GLY A 77 11.48 -3.35 13.81
N VAL A 78 11.74 -2.26 13.08
CA VAL A 78 10.74 -1.60 12.25
C VAL A 78 10.92 -2.12 10.83
N ALA A 79 9.96 -2.92 10.37
CA ALA A 79 9.94 -3.45 9.01
C ALA A 79 9.57 -2.38 7.97
N ALA A 80 8.63 -1.50 8.31
CA ALA A 80 8.17 -0.43 7.44
C ALA A 80 7.50 0.71 8.23
N TRP A 81 7.34 1.84 7.56
CA TRP A 81 6.60 3.01 8.01
C TRP A 81 5.37 3.23 7.12
N ASP A 82 4.24 3.54 7.74
CA ASP A 82 3.02 3.97 7.06
C ASP A 82 2.99 5.49 6.98
N VAL A 83 2.93 6.03 5.77
CA VAL A 83 2.76 7.47 5.51
C VAL A 83 1.40 7.68 4.87
N THR A 84 0.46 8.23 5.64
CA THR A 84 -0.91 8.45 5.17
C THR A 84 -1.09 9.91 4.74
N PHE A 85 -1.53 10.08 3.49
CA PHE A 85 -1.93 11.35 2.92
C PHE A 85 -3.45 11.45 2.95
N SER A 86 -3.96 12.45 3.68
CA SER A 86 -5.38 12.76 3.74
C SER A 86 -5.59 14.08 3.03
N ALA A 87 -6.49 14.10 2.05
CA ALA A 87 -6.92 15.34 1.42
C ALA A 87 -7.71 16.21 2.41
N ASP A 88 -7.81 17.51 2.12
CA ASP A 88 -8.68 18.41 2.86
C ASP A 88 -10.13 17.92 2.81
N LYS A 89 -10.88 18.12 3.90
CA LYS A 89 -12.20 17.49 4.04
C LYS A 89 -13.18 17.93 2.94
N SER A 90 -13.09 19.17 2.48
CA SER A 90 -13.87 19.67 1.34
C SER A 90 -13.58 18.90 0.05
N VAL A 91 -12.31 18.61 -0.25
CA VAL A 91 -11.89 17.79 -1.40
C VAL A 91 -12.43 16.38 -1.28
N SER A 92 -12.36 15.78 -0.08
CA SER A 92 -12.95 14.45 0.14
C SER A 92 -14.45 14.43 -0.10
N LEU A 93 -15.18 15.48 0.32
CA LEU A 93 -16.62 15.60 0.09
C LEU A 93 -16.95 15.80 -1.39
N LEU A 94 -16.15 16.59 -2.12
CA LEU A 94 -16.31 16.79 -3.55
C LEU A 94 -16.09 15.48 -4.33
N TRP A 95 -14.99 14.77 -4.06
CA TRP A 95 -14.70 13.48 -4.71
C TRP A 95 -15.78 12.44 -4.43
N ALA A 96 -16.28 12.45 -3.19
CA ALA A 96 -17.37 11.59 -2.75
C ALA A 96 -18.67 11.90 -3.52
N LEU A 97 -19.16 13.13 -3.44
CA LEU A 97 -20.54 13.47 -3.80
C LEU A 97 -20.68 14.19 -5.14
N GLY A 98 -19.59 14.66 -5.74
CA GLY A 98 -19.58 15.40 -7.01
C GLY A 98 -20.08 14.58 -8.18
N ASP A 99 -20.36 15.23 -9.31
CA ASP A 99 -20.62 14.56 -10.58
C ASP A 99 -19.28 14.14 -11.26
N PRO A 100 -19.32 13.35 -12.35
CA PRO A 100 -18.10 12.90 -13.02
C PRO A 100 -17.20 14.01 -13.57
N GLU A 101 -17.72 15.21 -13.82
CA GLU A 101 -16.95 16.34 -14.36
C GLU A 101 -16.20 17.09 -13.24
N THR A 102 -16.73 17.05 -12.02
CA THR A 102 -16.21 17.81 -10.87
C THR A 102 -15.45 16.95 -9.84
N ARG A 103 -15.37 15.62 -10.04
CA ARG A 103 -14.60 14.69 -9.18
C ARG A 103 -13.12 14.64 -9.50
#